data_AF-A0A933T4D6-F1
#
_entry.id   AF-A0A933T4D6-F1
#
_cell.length_a   1.000
_cell.length_b   1.000
_cell.length_c   1.000
_cell.angle_alpha   90.00
_cell.angle_beta   90.00
_cell.angle_gamma   90.00
#
_symmetry.space_group_name_H-M   'P 1'
#
loop_
_entity.id
_entity.type
_entity.pdbx_description
1 polymer ?
#
loop_
_entity_poly.entity_id
_entity_poly.type
_entity_poly.pdbx_seq_one_letter_code
_entity_poly.pdbx_strand_id
1 'polypeptide(L)'
;MDIKKIEKGVRLILEGIGEDPERAGLKDTPSRVAKMYEEIFSGLETPTEEILKHIEGESHDEMVLLKDIPFYSVCEHHLLPFIGKAHVAY
;
A
#
# COMPACT_ATOMS: atom_id res chain seq x y z
N MET A 1 -9.72 8.31 2.69
CA MET A 1 -10.17 6.92 3.01
C MET A 1 -11.24 6.87 4.11
N ASP A 2 -12.16 5.89 4.12
CA ASP A 2 -13.21 5.73 5.14
C ASP A 2 -12.83 4.65 6.19
N ILE A 3 -12.16 5.09 7.26
CA ILE A 3 -11.57 4.20 8.29
C ILE A 3 -12.63 3.36 9.02
N LYS A 4 -13.75 3.98 9.44
CA LYS A 4 -14.80 3.28 10.21
C LYS A 4 -15.46 2.17 9.39
N LYS A 5 -15.60 2.37 8.08
CA LYS A 5 -16.13 1.34 7.17
C LYS A 5 -15.17 0.16 7.06
N ILE A 6 -13.87 0.40 6.96
CA ILE A 6 -12.85 -0.66 6.91
C ILE A 6 -12.84 -1.44 8.22
N GLU A 7 -12.82 -0.77 9.38
CA GLU A 7 -12.88 -1.45 10.69
C GLU A 7 -14.10 -2.39 10.79
N LYS A 8 -15.28 -1.90 10.38
CA LYS A 8 -16.49 -2.74 10.33
C LYS A 8 -16.32 -3.94 9.40
N GLY A 9 -15.76 -3.74 8.20
CA GLY A 9 -15.51 -4.81 7.25
C GLY A 9 -14.56 -5.88 7.78
N VAL A 10 -13.46 -5.47 8.42
CA VAL A 10 -12.48 -6.39 9.02
C VAL A 10 -13.11 -7.18 10.16
N ARG A 11 -13.94 -6.56 11.00
CA ARG A 11 -14.68 -7.26 12.04
C ARG A 11 -15.59 -8.36 11.46
N LEU A 12 -16.32 -8.03 10.39
CA LEU A 12 -17.18 -9.00 9.69
C LEU A 12 -16.37 -10.15 9.06
N ILE A 13 -15.17 -9.88 8.55
CA ILE A 13 -14.28 -10.94 8.04
C ILE A 13 -13.87 -11.88 9.17
N LEU A 14 -13.44 -11.34 10.32
CA LEU A 14 -13.06 -12.15 11.49
C LEU A 14 -14.22 -13.05 11.96
N GLU A 15 -15.42 -12.48 12.08
CA GLU A 15 -16.63 -13.25 12.40
C GLU A 15 -16.92 -14.31 11.33
N GLY A 16 -16.81 -13.95 10.05
CA GLY A 16 -17.08 -14.82 8.91
C GLY A 16 -16.13 -16.02 8.80
N ILE A 17 -14.90 -15.91 9.29
CA ILE A 17 -13.94 -17.02 9.37
C ILE A 17 -14.01 -17.80 10.68
N GLY A 18 -14.93 -17.44 11.59
CA GLY A 18 -15.17 -18.14 12.86
C GLY A 18 -14.28 -17.69 14.03
N GLU A 19 -13.59 -16.56 13.92
CA GLU A 19 -12.83 -15.97 15.02
C GLU A 19 -13.73 -15.15 15.96
N ASP A 20 -13.35 -15.04 17.23
CA ASP A 20 -13.97 -14.13 18.21
C ASP A 20 -13.28 -12.75 18.18
N PRO A 21 -13.92 -11.68 17.69
CA PRO A 21 -13.32 -10.35 17.64
C PRO A 21 -13.07 -9.74 19.03
N GLU A 22 -13.73 -10.21 20.08
CA GLU A 22 -13.56 -9.67 21.44
C GLU A 22 -12.35 -10.25 22.18
N ARG A 23 -11.71 -11.30 21.61
CA ARG A 23 -10.49 -11.85 22.21
C ARG A 23 -9.39 -10.80 22.27
N ALA A 24 -8.61 -10.80 23.35
CA ALA A 24 -7.61 -9.76 23.63
C ALA A 24 -6.64 -9.49 22.46
N GLY A 25 -6.29 -10.52 21.67
CA GLY A 25 -5.42 -10.36 20.49
C GLY A 25 -6.07 -9.72 19.26
N LEU A 26 -7.40 -9.79 19.11
CA LEU A 26 -8.14 -9.31 17.94
C LEU A 26 -8.94 -8.05 18.15
N LYS A 27 -9.20 -7.67 19.40
CA LYS A 27 -10.03 -6.51 19.73
C LYS A 27 -9.63 -5.25 18.94
N ASP A 28 -8.32 -5.01 18.80
CA ASP A 28 -7.79 -3.86 18.06
C ASP A 28 -7.38 -4.21 16.61
N THR A 29 -7.52 -5.46 16.16
CA THR A 29 -7.18 -5.88 14.79
C THR A 29 -7.90 -5.03 13.74
N PRO A 30 -9.23 -4.78 13.83
CA PRO A 30 -9.92 -3.91 12.87
C PRO A 30 -9.26 -2.55 12.69
N SER A 31 -8.89 -1.90 13.81
CA SER A 31 -8.24 -0.58 13.78
C SER A 31 -6.82 -0.63 13.23
N ARG A 32 -6.04 -1.67 13.60
CA ARG A 32 -4.70 -1.88 13.03
C ARG A 32 -4.74 -2.09 11.51
N VAL A 33 -5.69 -2.88 11.02
CA VAL A 33 -5.84 -3.14 9.58
C VAL A 33 -6.28 -1.87 8.84
N ALA A 34 -7.20 -1.08 9.41
CA ALA A 34 -7.62 0.18 8.79
C ALA A 34 -6.46 1.19 8.68
N LYS A 35 -5.62 1.31 9.72
CA LYS A 35 -4.41 2.15 9.68
C LYS A 35 -3.38 1.63 8.67
N MET A 36 -3.19 0.31 8.60
CA MET A 36 -2.32 -0.30 7.58
C MET A 36 -2.82 0.03 6.16
N TYR A 37 -4.12 -0.07 5.91
CA TYR A 37 -4.71 0.27 4.60
C TYR A 37 -4.53 1.76 4.27
N GLU A 38 -4.66 2.66 5.24
CA GLU A 38 -4.35 4.08 5.05
C GLU A 38 -2.93 4.31 4.56
N GLU A 39 -1.96 3.60 5.14
CA GLU A 39 -0.55 3.69 4.76
C GLU A 39 -0.27 3.09 3.38
N ILE A 40 -0.63 1.82 3.16
CA ILE A 40 -0.24 1.09 1.95
C ILE A 40 -1.03 1.51 0.70
N PHE A 41 -2.19 2.14 0.87
CA PHE A 41 -2.98 2.73 -0.24
C PHE A 41 -2.88 4.26 -0.31
N SER A 42 -1.98 4.89 0.44
CA SER A 42 -1.75 6.34 0.40
C SER A 42 -1.46 6.87 -1.03
N GLY A 43 -0.86 6.04 -1.89
CA GLY A 43 -0.61 6.37 -3.30
C GLY A 43 -1.87 6.60 -4.15
N LEU A 44 -3.06 6.18 -3.70
CA LEU A 44 -4.33 6.48 -4.39
C LEU A 44 -4.75 7.94 -4.26
N GLU A 45 -4.31 8.60 -3.18
CA GLU A 45 -4.67 10.00 -2.87
C GLU A 45 -3.51 10.96 -3.14
N THR A 46 -2.29 10.45 -3.40
CA THR A 46 -1.08 11.27 -3.59
C THR A 46 -0.92 11.69 -5.05
N PRO A 47 -0.99 12.99 -5.39
CA PRO A 47 -0.74 13.47 -6.75
C PRO A 47 0.71 13.22 -7.18
N THR A 48 0.91 12.82 -8.43
CA THR A 48 2.26 12.50 -8.94
C THR A 48 3.15 13.74 -8.99
N GLU A 49 2.56 14.91 -9.23
CA GLU A 49 3.22 16.22 -9.30
C GLU A 49 3.82 16.65 -7.94
N GLU A 50 3.28 16.16 -6.82
CA GLU A 50 3.83 16.44 -5.49
C GLU A 50 5.09 15.62 -5.20
N ILE A 51 5.24 14.47 -5.87
CA ILE A 51 6.35 13.54 -5.69
C ILE A 51 7.47 13.82 -6.69
N LEU A 52 7.12 14.05 -7.96
CA LEU A 52 8.10 14.26 -9.03
C LEU A 52 8.64 15.69 -9.00
N LYS A 53 9.93 15.81 -8.71
CA LYS A 53 10.67 17.06 -8.83
C LYS A 53 11.60 17.00 -10.03
N HIS A 54 11.39 17.90 -10.97
CA HIS A 54 12.34 18.12 -12.05
C HIS A 54 13.63 18.71 -11.47
N ILE A 55 14.75 18.08 -11.76
CA ILE A 55 16.08 18.62 -11.44
C ILE A 55 16.65 19.15 -12.75
N GLU A 56 16.94 20.45 -12.80
CA GLU A 56 17.67 21.03 -13.91
C GLU A 56 19.11 20.52 -13.89
N GLY A 57 19.60 19.99 -15.00
CA GLY A 57 20.92 19.35 -15.10
C GLY A 57 21.38 19.15 -16.54
N GLU A 58 22.63 18.73 -16.69
CA GLU A 58 23.33 18.58 -17.97
C GLU A 58 22.59 17.65 -18.95
N SER A 59 22.55 18.06 -20.22
CA SER A 59 22.08 17.21 -21.32
C SER A 59 23.01 16.01 -21.48
N HIS A 60 22.44 14.81 -21.41
CA HIS A 60 23.15 13.57 -21.60
C HIS A 60 22.36 12.68 -22.55
N ASP A 61 23.06 12.11 -23.54
CA ASP A 61 22.46 11.30 -24.62
C ASP A 61 22.67 9.79 -24.43
N GLU A 62 23.18 9.34 -23.27
CA GLU A 62 23.31 7.91 -22.95
C GLU A 62 22.18 7.44 -22.00
N MET A 63 22.00 6.12 -21.93
CA MET A 63 20.91 5.50 -21.15
C MET A 63 21.20 5.58 -19.65
N VAL A 64 20.23 6.06 -18.88
CA VAL A 64 20.25 5.99 -17.42
C VAL A 64 19.46 4.77 -16.96
N LEU A 65 20.06 3.93 -16.11
CA LEU A 65 19.47 2.69 -15.65
C LEU A 65 19.47 2.58 -14.13
N LEU A 66 18.27 2.53 -13.54
CA LEU A 66 18.04 2.23 -12.14
C LEU A 66 17.51 0.80 -12.01
N LYS A 67 18.19 -0.03 -11.23
CA LYS A 67 17.83 -1.44 -11.03
C LYS A 67 17.64 -1.77 -9.56
N ASP A 68 16.94 -2.88 -9.32
CA ASP A 68 16.76 -3.48 -8.01
C ASP A 68 16.03 -2.58 -7.01
N ILE A 69 15.15 -1.69 -7.50
CA ILE A 69 14.29 -0.86 -6.66
C ILE A 69 13.31 -1.79 -5.95
N PRO A 70 13.33 -1.89 -4.61
CA PRO A 70 12.37 -2.72 -3.88
C PRO A 70 10.95 -2.26 -4.17
N PHE A 71 10.07 -3.19 -4.55
CA PHE A 71 8.70 -2.89 -4.91
C PHE A 71 7.74 -3.75 -4.09
N TYR A 72 6.78 -3.09 -3.46
CA TYR A 72 5.72 -3.69 -2.66
C TYR A 72 4.39 -3.10 -3.10
N SER A 73 3.41 -3.95 -3.36
CA SER A 73 2.06 -3.50 -3.71
C SER A 73 1.04 -4.57 -3.33
N VAL A 74 -0.23 -4.31 -3.62
CA VAL A 74 -1.37 -5.17 -3.26
C VAL A 74 -2.13 -5.54 -4.53
N CYS A 75 -2.39 -6.83 -4.73
CA CYS A 75 -3.21 -7.31 -5.84
C CYS A 75 -4.67 -6.92 -5.58
N GLU A 76 -5.27 -6.12 -6.47
CA GLU A 76 -6.65 -5.65 -6.33
C GLU A 76 -7.69 -6.78 -6.28
N HIS A 77 -7.42 -7.92 -6.93
CA HIS A 77 -8.35 -9.04 -7.01
C HIS A 77 -8.48 -9.82 -5.69
N HIS A 78 -7.41 -9.86 -4.89
CA HIS A 78 -7.33 -10.72 -3.71
C HIS A 78 -6.97 -9.96 -2.43
N LEU A 79 -6.55 -8.69 -2.57
CA LEU A 79 -6.02 -7.85 -1.50
C LEU A 79 -4.81 -8.47 -0.79
N LEU A 80 -4.03 -9.28 -1.52
CA LEU A 80 -2.79 -9.88 -1.05
C LEU A 80 -1.57 -9.12 -1.55
N PRO A 81 -0.49 -9.02 -0.75
CA PRO A 81 0.71 -8.35 -1.17
C PRO A 81 1.40 -9.12 -2.30
N PHE A 82 1.96 -8.39 -3.27
CA PHE A 82 2.96 -8.92 -4.18
C PHE A 82 4.24 -8.09 -4.06
N ILE A 83 5.37 -8.78 -4.06
CA ILE A 83 6.67 -8.24 -3.68
C ILE A 83 7.65 -8.56 -4.80
N GLY A 84 8.44 -7.57 -5.20
CA GLY A 84 9.40 -7.74 -6.27
C GLY A 84 10.38 -6.59 -6.38
N LYS A 85 10.87 -6.40 -7.60
CA LYS A 85 11.83 -5.37 -7.95
C LYS A 85 11.33 -4.62 -9.18
N ALA A 86 11.48 -3.30 -9.17
CA ALA A 86 11.30 -2.46 -10.33
C ALA A 86 12.67 -2.09 -10.93
N HIS A 87 12.68 -1.97 -12.26
CA HIS A 87 13.83 -1.49 -13.02
C HIS A 87 13.32 -0.38 -13.95
N VAL A 88 13.99 0.76 -13.94
CA VAL A 88 13.62 1.94 -14.75
C VAL A 88 14.81 2.28 -15.64
N ALA A 89 14.55 2.42 -16.94
CA ALA A 89 15.52 2.91 -17.91
C ALA A 89 14.90 4.08 -18.66
N TYR A 90 15.63 5.19 -18.76
CA TYR A 90 15.21 6.38 -19.50
C TYR A 90 16.41 7.05 -20.16
#